data_AF-A0A7C3CJG2-F1
#
_entry.id   AF-A0A7C3CJG2-F1
#
_cell.length_a   1.000
_cell.length_b   1.000
_cell.length_c   1.000
_cell.angle_alpha   90.00
_cell.angle_beta   90.00
_cell.angle_gamma   90.00
#
_symmetry.space_group_name_H-M   'P 1'
#
loop_
_entity.id
_entity.type
_entity.pdbx_description
1 polymer ?
#
loop_
_entity_poly.entity_id
_entity_poly.type
_entity_poly.pdbx_seq_one_letter_code
_entity_poly.pdbx_strand_id
1 'polypeptide(L)'
;MPMFNWSSQFPSHRQTILGRNGMVATSQPLAAQAGLAVLQKGGNAVDAAIATMAVMCVVEPCSTGIGGDAFGLIWSAAEQKLYGINGSGPAPLALDVDKLRAAGHTKMPTLGGIAVTVPGSLRAWELALGKFGTMGLDSLLAPTIDYANNGFPISPVIGRQWAFSAEKMSRLPDSKRVWLPNGNTPAIGSLFRNPEFAYTLSQIANQGYDAFYTGAIAEQLVNAVQADGGLLTLDDLAGYAAEWVEPISADYRNGRGETYTMHEIPPNGQGLTAL
;
A
#
# COMPACT_ATOMS: atom_id res chain seq x y z
N MET A 1 -20.33 26.38 17.36
CA MET A 1 -21.11 25.82 16.24
C MET A 1 -21.22 24.32 16.44
N PRO A 2 -22.40 23.69 16.27
CA PRO A 2 -22.49 22.23 16.28
C PRO A 2 -21.63 21.65 15.15
N MET A 3 -20.93 20.54 15.43
CA MET A 3 -20.19 19.82 14.39
C MET A 3 -21.15 19.31 13.32
N PHE A 4 -20.73 19.39 12.04
CA PHE A 4 -21.51 18.88 10.93
C PHE A 4 -21.70 17.36 11.08
N ASN A 5 -22.94 16.88 10.98
CA ASN A 5 -23.24 15.46 11.04
C ASN A 5 -23.10 14.82 9.65
N TRP A 6 -22.13 13.92 9.50
CA TRP A 6 -21.83 13.22 8.25
C TRP A 6 -22.69 11.95 8.01
N SER A 7 -23.64 11.62 8.90
CA SER A 7 -24.51 10.45 8.73
C SER A 7 -25.61 10.71 7.70
N SER A 8 -25.78 9.80 6.73
CA SER A 8 -26.97 9.80 5.87
C SER A 8 -28.16 9.28 6.66
N GLN A 9 -29.24 10.06 6.74
CA GLN A 9 -30.50 9.63 7.36
C GLN A 9 -31.42 8.86 6.40
N PHE A 10 -31.07 8.84 5.11
CA PHE A 10 -31.87 8.20 4.07
C PHE A 10 -31.07 7.09 3.38
N PRO A 11 -31.75 6.03 2.91
CA PRO A 11 -31.11 5.06 2.03
C PRO A 11 -30.61 5.75 0.76
N SER A 12 -29.47 5.27 0.24
CA SER A 12 -28.88 5.74 -1.01
C SER A 12 -28.60 4.55 -1.92
N HIS A 13 -28.57 4.79 -3.23
CA HIS A 13 -28.28 3.79 -4.24
C HIS A 13 -27.17 4.30 -5.16
N ARG A 14 -26.20 3.43 -5.49
CA ARG A 14 -25.19 3.70 -6.52
C ARG A 14 -25.46 2.81 -7.72
N GLN A 15 -25.69 3.44 -8.87
CA GLN A 15 -25.81 2.71 -10.14
C GLN A 15 -24.44 2.17 -10.56
N THR A 16 -24.44 1.05 -11.29
CA THR A 16 -23.24 0.51 -11.91
C THR A 16 -22.63 1.54 -12.87
N ILE A 17 -21.35 1.84 -12.67
CA ILE A 17 -20.59 2.71 -13.59
C ILE A 17 -20.11 1.86 -14.75
N LEU A 18 -20.22 2.39 -15.97
CA LEU A 18 -19.82 1.72 -17.20
C LEU A 18 -18.69 2.52 -17.87
N GLY A 19 -17.69 1.81 -18.38
CA GLY A 19 -16.56 2.39 -19.11
C GLY A 19 -16.04 1.41 -20.15
N ARG A 20 -15.72 1.90 -21.35
CA ARG A 20 -15.23 1.08 -22.46
C ARG A 20 -13.70 1.00 -22.54
N ASN A 21 -13.03 2.11 -22.27
CA ASN A 21 -11.59 2.27 -22.54
C ASN A 21 -10.73 2.19 -21.27
N GLY A 22 -11.35 2.01 -20.11
CA GLY A 22 -10.66 1.95 -18.83
C GLY A 22 -11.59 2.32 -17.67
N MET A 23 -11.28 1.77 -16.50
CA MET A 23 -11.97 2.05 -15.24
C MET A 23 -11.00 1.84 -14.10
N VAL A 24 -11.08 2.70 -13.08
CA VAL A 24 -10.34 2.56 -11.83
C VAL A 24 -11.34 2.58 -10.68
N ALA A 25 -11.30 1.54 -9.85
CA ALA A 25 -12.12 1.42 -8.66
C ALA A 25 -11.23 1.17 -7.45
N THR A 26 -11.36 2.01 -6.42
CA THR A 26 -10.57 1.95 -5.18
C THR A 26 -11.35 2.64 -4.04
N SER A 27 -10.90 2.49 -2.80
CA SER A 27 -11.47 3.11 -1.59
C SER A 27 -11.34 4.64 -1.55
N GLN A 28 -10.40 5.21 -2.32
CA GLN A 28 -10.13 6.65 -2.32
C GLN A 28 -10.38 7.31 -3.70
N PRO A 29 -11.37 8.22 -3.82
CA PRO A 29 -11.61 8.99 -5.05
C PRO A 29 -10.40 9.72 -5.65
N LEU A 30 -9.50 10.30 -4.84
CA LEU A 30 -8.29 10.98 -5.31
C LEU A 30 -7.29 9.99 -5.94
N ALA A 31 -7.22 8.77 -5.40
CA ALA A 31 -6.41 7.70 -5.96
C ALA A 31 -7.03 7.11 -7.24
N ALA A 32 -8.37 7.01 -7.29
CA ALA A 32 -9.08 6.65 -8.52
C ALA A 32 -8.84 7.68 -9.64
N GLN A 33 -8.86 8.97 -9.28
CA GLN A 33 -8.58 10.06 -10.21
C GLN A 33 -7.15 10.01 -10.77
N ALA A 34 -6.16 9.65 -9.94
CA ALA A 34 -4.78 9.51 -10.38
C ALA A 34 -4.60 8.38 -11.41
N GLY A 35 -5.17 7.21 -11.15
CA GLY A 35 -5.17 6.10 -12.10
C GLY A 35 -5.93 6.44 -13.38
N LEU A 36 -7.08 7.12 -13.28
CA LEU A 36 -7.82 7.59 -14.45
C LEU A 36 -7.02 8.59 -15.28
N ALA A 37 -6.30 9.51 -14.65
CA ALA A 37 -5.44 10.46 -15.33
C ALA A 37 -4.29 9.76 -16.07
N VAL A 38 -3.75 8.67 -15.50
CA VAL A 38 -2.75 7.82 -16.17
C VAL A 38 -3.34 7.15 -17.42
N LEU A 39 -4.54 6.57 -17.32
CA LEU A 39 -5.24 5.99 -18.49
C LEU A 39 -5.48 7.06 -19.57
N GLN A 40 -5.88 8.27 -19.19
CA GLN A 40 -6.10 9.38 -20.13
C GLN A 40 -4.81 9.86 -20.81
N LYS A 41 -3.66 9.68 -20.16
CA LYS A 41 -2.33 9.99 -20.71
C LYS A 41 -1.74 8.84 -21.54
N GLY A 42 -2.50 7.76 -21.76
CA GLY A 42 -2.09 6.63 -22.58
C GLY A 42 -1.40 5.50 -21.82
N GLY A 43 -1.31 5.57 -20.48
CA GLY A 43 -0.88 4.43 -19.67
C GLY A 43 -1.90 3.30 -19.70
N ASN A 44 -1.48 2.10 -19.34
CA ASN A 44 -2.35 0.93 -19.28
C ASN A 44 -2.91 0.69 -17.86
N ALA A 45 -3.62 -0.43 -17.67
CA ALA A 45 -4.22 -0.79 -16.39
C ALA A 45 -3.18 -1.00 -15.26
N VAL A 46 -1.99 -1.49 -15.58
CA VAL A 46 -0.90 -1.68 -14.60
C VAL A 46 -0.31 -0.32 -14.21
N ASP A 47 0.00 0.54 -15.18
CA ASP A 47 0.44 1.92 -14.90
C ASP A 47 -0.56 2.65 -14.01
N ALA A 48 -1.86 2.55 -14.35
CA ALA A 48 -2.94 3.17 -13.59
C ALA A 48 -3.07 2.61 -12.18
N ALA A 49 -2.95 1.29 -12.01
CA ALA A 49 -2.98 0.64 -10.70
C ALA A 49 -1.84 1.12 -9.80
N ILE A 50 -0.63 1.28 -10.35
CA ILE A 50 0.55 1.74 -9.60
C ILE A 50 0.40 3.20 -9.18
N ALA A 51 -0.05 4.09 -10.07
CA ALA A 51 -0.33 5.47 -9.70
C ALA A 51 -1.46 5.57 -8.65
N THR A 52 -2.50 4.75 -8.76
CA THR A 52 -3.56 4.66 -7.75
C THR A 52 -3.01 4.21 -6.40
N MET A 53 -2.26 3.10 -6.34
CA MET A 53 -1.67 2.59 -5.09
C MET A 53 -0.70 3.60 -4.46
N ALA A 54 0.14 4.25 -5.27
CA ALA A 54 1.06 5.27 -4.80
C ALA A 54 0.31 6.42 -4.13
N VAL A 55 -0.76 6.93 -4.75
CA VAL A 55 -1.57 8.00 -4.15
C VAL A 55 -2.23 7.53 -2.86
N MET A 56 -2.72 6.27 -2.79
CA MET A 56 -3.29 5.72 -1.55
C MET A 56 -2.31 5.75 -0.37
N CYS A 57 -1.01 5.53 -0.59
CA CYS A 57 0.01 5.63 0.45
C CYS A 57 0.08 7.03 1.11
N VAL A 58 -0.46 8.06 0.46
CA VAL A 58 -0.54 9.43 1.00
C VAL A 58 -1.96 9.75 1.50
N VAL A 59 -2.98 9.44 0.71
CA VAL A 59 -4.36 9.89 0.97
C VAL A 59 -5.18 8.95 1.86
N GLU A 60 -4.64 7.75 2.13
CA GLU A 60 -5.22 6.73 3.02
C GLU A 60 -4.13 6.10 3.93
N PRO A 61 -3.41 6.91 4.73
CA PRO A 61 -2.23 6.45 5.48
C PRO A 61 -2.58 5.51 6.67
N CYS A 62 -3.86 5.36 6.99
CA CYS A 62 -4.33 4.46 8.05
C CYS A 62 -4.48 3.01 7.57
N SER A 63 -4.43 2.77 6.26
CA SER A 63 -4.70 1.46 5.66
C SER A 63 -3.51 0.90 4.88
N THR A 64 -2.62 1.75 4.35
CA THR A 64 -1.52 1.32 3.48
C THR A 64 -0.35 2.32 3.47
N GLY A 65 0.79 1.91 2.95
CA GLY A 65 2.00 2.72 2.78
C GLY A 65 3.12 1.96 2.08
N ILE A 66 4.17 2.67 1.64
CA ILE A 66 5.34 2.05 0.98
C ILE A 66 6.16 1.14 1.90
N GLY A 67 5.92 1.24 3.22
CA GLY A 67 6.49 0.34 4.23
C GLY A 67 5.73 -0.96 4.42
N GLY A 68 4.71 -1.24 3.60
CA GLY A 68 3.96 -2.49 3.61
C GLY A 68 4.33 -3.43 2.47
N ASP A 69 3.47 -4.44 2.28
CA ASP A 69 3.55 -5.47 1.25
C ASP A 69 2.50 -5.23 0.15
N ALA A 70 2.61 -5.94 -0.97
CA ALA A 70 1.59 -5.91 -2.02
C ALA A 70 1.39 -7.28 -2.69
N PHE A 71 0.17 -7.52 -3.16
CA PHE A 71 -0.19 -8.68 -3.96
C PHE A 71 -0.96 -8.23 -5.19
N GLY A 72 -0.91 -8.98 -6.28
CA GLY A 72 -1.61 -8.59 -7.50
C GLY A 72 -1.94 -9.76 -8.42
N LEU A 73 -3.16 -9.76 -8.97
CA LEU A 73 -3.54 -10.59 -10.11
C LEU A 73 -3.65 -9.70 -11.35
N ILE A 74 -2.86 -10.00 -12.38
CA ILE A 74 -2.79 -9.21 -13.62
C ILE A 74 -3.18 -10.08 -14.80
N TRP A 75 -4.26 -9.71 -15.48
CA TRP A 75 -4.65 -10.35 -16.74
C TRP A 75 -3.95 -9.65 -17.91
N SER A 76 -3.12 -10.39 -18.63
CA SER A 76 -2.56 -9.94 -19.90
C SER A 76 -3.46 -10.39 -21.05
N ALA A 77 -4.17 -9.46 -21.67
CA ALA A 77 -4.98 -9.76 -22.85
C ALA A 77 -4.11 -10.14 -24.06
N ALA A 78 -2.89 -9.58 -24.17
CA ALA A 78 -1.96 -9.92 -25.25
C ALA A 78 -1.48 -11.38 -25.15
N GLU A 79 -1.27 -11.86 -23.93
CA GLU A 79 -0.76 -13.21 -23.67
C GLU A 79 -1.86 -14.22 -23.32
N GLN A 80 -3.12 -13.75 -23.16
CA GLN A 80 -4.26 -14.55 -22.67
C GLN A 80 -3.92 -15.33 -21.38
N LYS A 81 -3.20 -14.67 -20.48
CA LYS A 81 -2.67 -15.28 -19.25
C LYS A 81 -2.93 -14.41 -18.03
N LEU A 82 -3.30 -15.07 -16.93
CA LEU A 82 -3.35 -14.48 -15.60
C LEU A 82 -1.99 -14.66 -14.90
N TYR A 83 -1.50 -13.58 -14.30
CA TYR A 83 -0.25 -13.54 -13.56
C TYR A 83 -0.51 -13.20 -12.10
N GLY A 84 0.18 -13.87 -11.18
CA GLY A 84 0.18 -13.55 -9.75
C GLY A 84 1.48 -12.88 -9.33
N ILE A 85 1.39 -11.86 -8.48
CA ILE A 85 2.53 -11.22 -7.82
C ILE A 85 2.41 -11.45 -6.31
N ASN A 86 3.49 -11.96 -5.73
CA ASN A 86 3.71 -11.98 -4.30
C ASN A 86 4.80 -10.97 -3.92
N GLY A 87 4.38 -9.83 -3.38
CA GLY A 87 5.24 -8.81 -2.79
C GLY A 87 5.14 -8.79 -1.28
N SER A 88 5.02 -9.97 -0.64
CA SER A 88 5.14 -10.09 0.80
C SER A 88 6.58 -10.26 1.21
N GLY A 89 7.11 -9.36 2.04
CA GLY A 89 8.48 -9.47 2.49
C GLY A 89 8.64 -10.41 3.69
N PRO A 90 9.76 -11.16 3.75
CA PRO A 90 9.99 -12.13 4.80
C PRO A 90 10.30 -11.46 6.15
N ALA A 91 10.27 -12.27 7.21
CA ALA A 91 10.86 -11.88 8.49
C ALA A 91 12.37 -11.60 8.33
N PRO A 92 12.94 -10.70 9.15
CA PRO A 92 14.39 -10.48 9.15
C PRO A 92 15.17 -11.78 9.39
N LEU A 93 16.30 -11.95 8.73
CA LEU A 93 17.17 -13.14 8.83
C LEU A 93 17.60 -13.43 10.27
N ALA A 94 17.75 -12.38 11.08
CA ALA A 94 18.15 -12.49 12.48
C ALA A 94 16.99 -12.84 13.44
N LEU A 95 15.75 -12.84 12.97
CA LEU A 95 14.57 -13.15 13.81
C LEU A 95 14.54 -14.65 14.14
N ASP A 96 14.60 -14.95 15.44
CA ASP A 96 14.69 -16.32 15.95
C ASP A 96 13.61 -16.57 17.01
N VAL A 97 12.83 -17.63 16.81
CA VAL A 97 11.68 -17.96 17.67
C VAL A 97 12.10 -18.34 19.09
N ASP A 98 13.25 -18.98 19.27
CA ASP A 98 13.72 -19.41 20.58
C ASP A 98 14.27 -18.24 21.39
N LYS A 99 14.94 -17.28 20.74
CA LYS A 99 15.32 -16.00 21.37
C LYS A 99 14.10 -15.19 21.80
N LEU A 100 13.05 -15.16 20.97
CA LEU A 100 11.80 -14.49 21.34
C LEU A 100 11.14 -15.13 22.55
N ARG A 101 11.07 -16.47 22.59
CA ARG A 101 10.54 -17.23 23.73
C ARG A 101 11.38 -17.01 24.99
N ALA A 102 12.70 -17.02 24.87
CA ALA A 102 13.63 -16.75 25.97
C ALA A 102 13.48 -15.32 26.53
N ALA A 103 13.12 -14.35 25.67
CA ALA A 103 12.77 -12.99 26.06
C ALA A 103 11.35 -12.86 26.65
N GLY A 104 10.60 -13.97 26.79
CA GLY A 104 9.28 -14.01 27.42
C GLY A 104 8.10 -13.81 26.47
N HIS A 105 8.31 -13.77 25.15
CA HIS A 105 7.21 -13.68 24.19
C HIS A 105 6.51 -15.03 24.03
N THR A 106 5.18 -15.05 24.24
CA THR A 106 4.31 -16.21 23.99
C THR A 106 3.58 -16.12 22.64
N LYS A 107 3.59 -14.94 22.03
CA LYS A 107 3.09 -14.62 20.69
C LYS A 107 3.89 -13.44 20.13
N MET A 108 3.89 -13.27 18.81
CA MET A 108 4.49 -12.09 18.20
C MET A 108 3.79 -10.81 18.71
N PRO A 109 4.57 -9.78 19.10
CA PRO A 109 4.02 -8.45 19.34
C PRO A 109 3.32 -7.91 18.09
N THR A 110 2.27 -7.12 18.27
CA THR A 110 1.52 -6.48 17.18
C THR A 110 2.03 -5.09 16.83
N LEU A 111 2.97 -4.56 17.62
CA LEU A 111 3.61 -3.25 17.48
C LEU A 111 5.09 -3.38 17.87
N GLY A 112 5.90 -2.38 17.50
CA GLY A 112 7.33 -2.33 17.78
C GLY A 112 8.17 -2.84 16.61
N GLY A 113 9.46 -2.50 16.61
CA GLY A 113 10.38 -2.88 15.54
C GLY A 113 10.51 -4.39 15.34
N ILE A 114 10.30 -5.17 16.40
CA ILE A 114 10.36 -6.64 16.36
C ILE A 114 9.27 -7.28 15.50
N ALA A 115 8.17 -6.55 15.25
CA ALA A 115 7.06 -7.00 14.41
C ALA A 115 7.24 -6.63 12.93
N VAL A 116 8.32 -5.91 12.58
CA VAL A 116 8.57 -5.41 11.22
C VAL A 116 9.21 -6.50 10.37
N THR A 117 8.58 -6.80 9.23
CA THR A 117 9.13 -7.60 8.14
C THR A 117 9.75 -6.70 7.07
N VAL A 118 10.44 -7.27 6.09
CA VAL A 118 10.91 -6.51 4.93
C VAL A 118 9.70 -5.90 4.19
N PRO A 119 9.68 -4.60 3.85
CA PRO A 119 8.58 -4.03 3.07
C PRO A 119 8.60 -4.47 1.60
N GLY A 120 7.59 -5.21 1.15
CA GLY A 120 7.58 -5.78 -0.20
C GLY A 120 6.85 -4.99 -1.29
N SER A 121 6.09 -3.96 -0.92
CA SER A 121 5.21 -3.24 -1.85
C SER A 121 5.93 -2.63 -3.06
N LEU A 122 7.06 -1.96 -2.84
CA LEU A 122 7.81 -1.30 -3.92
C LEU A 122 8.47 -2.29 -4.89
N ARG A 123 8.99 -3.44 -4.41
CA ARG A 123 9.45 -4.52 -5.32
C ARG A 123 8.31 -5.15 -6.11
N ALA A 124 7.11 -5.28 -5.55
CA ALA A 124 5.96 -5.74 -6.32
C ALA A 124 5.56 -4.75 -7.42
N TRP A 125 5.66 -3.44 -7.15
CA TRP A 125 5.43 -2.41 -8.15
C TRP A 125 6.47 -2.46 -9.27
N GLU A 126 7.75 -2.60 -8.88
CA GLU A 126 8.86 -2.79 -9.81
C GLU A 126 8.65 -4.00 -10.71
N LEU A 127 8.28 -5.14 -10.13
CA LEU A 127 8.03 -6.38 -10.87
C LEU A 127 6.89 -6.22 -11.87
N ALA A 128 5.78 -5.59 -11.45
CA ALA A 128 4.62 -5.34 -12.31
C ALA A 128 4.96 -4.39 -13.47
N LEU A 129 5.59 -3.24 -13.18
CA LEU A 129 5.97 -2.26 -14.20
C LEU A 129 7.06 -2.79 -15.13
N GLY A 130 8.02 -3.57 -14.62
CA GLY A 130 9.08 -4.15 -15.42
C GLY A 130 8.56 -5.06 -16.53
N LYS A 131 7.46 -5.79 -16.28
CA LYS A 131 6.85 -6.67 -17.29
C LYS A 131 5.74 -5.99 -18.10
N PHE A 132 4.90 -5.19 -17.46
CA PHE A 132 3.67 -4.68 -18.06
C PHE A 132 3.56 -3.16 -18.10
N GLY A 133 4.46 -2.42 -17.46
CA GLY A 133 4.42 -0.96 -17.42
C GLY A 133 4.75 -0.34 -18.77
N THR A 134 4.18 0.84 -19.02
CA THR A 134 4.48 1.65 -20.20
C THR A 134 4.86 3.09 -19.87
N MET A 135 4.75 3.50 -18.60
CA MET A 135 5.10 4.84 -18.13
C MET A 135 6.26 4.81 -17.13
N GLY A 136 7.04 5.89 -17.11
CA GLY A 136 8.13 6.09 -16.15
C GLY A 136 7.61 6.28 -14.73
N LEU A 137 8.40 5.78 -13.75
CA LEU A 137 8.06 5.86 -12.33
C LEU A 137 7.89 7.31 -11.84
N ASP A 138 8.68 8.23 -12.40
CA ASP A 138 8.59 9.67 -12.19
C ASP A 138 7.17 10.21 -12.50
N SER A 139 6.63 9.81 -13.65
CA SER A 139 5.30 10.22 -14.10
C SER A 139 4.19 9.60 -13.25
N LEU A 140 4.37 8.35 -12.81
CA LEU A 140 3.40 7.63 -11.97
C LEU A 140 3.38 8.13 -10.52
N LEU A 141 4.53 8.56 -9.98
CA LEU A 141 4.63 9.11 -8.63
C LEU A 141 4.35 10.61 -8.54
N ALA A 142 4.38 11.35 -9.66
CA ALA A 142 4.15 12.80 -9.67
C ALA A 142 2.86 13.23 -8.93
N PRO A 143 1.68 12.60 -9.13
CA PRO A 143 0.47 12.95 -8.38
C PRO A 143 0.61 12.69 -6.87
N THR A 144 1.30 11.61 -6.49
CA THR A 144 1.54 11.24 -5.09
C THR A 144 2.43 12.26 -4.40
N ILE A 145 3.51 12.67 -5.07
CA ILE A 145 4.43 13.71 -4.59
C ILE A 145 3.70 15.05 -4.44
N ASP A 146 2.83 15.40 -5.39
CA ASP A 146 2.00 16.59 -5.33
C ASP A 146 1.06 16.56 -4.11
N TYR A 147 0.29 15.48 -3.92
CA TYR A 147 -0.58 15.34 -2.74
C TYR A 147 0.20 15.34 -1.42
N ALA A 148 1.41 14.79 -1.39
CA ALA A 148 2.23 14.81 -0.18
C ALA A 148 2.74 16.22 0.15
N ASN A 149 3.15 17.00 -0.85
CA ASN A 149 3.64 18.38 -0.66
C ASN A 149 2.51 19.40 -0.43
N ASN A 150 1.53 19.40 -1.33
CA ASN A 150 0.48 20.41 -1.39
C ASN A 150 -0.75 20.04 -0.54
N GLY A 151 -0.88 18.76 -0.23
CA GLY A 151 -1.86 18.22 0.70
C GLY A 151 -3.16 17.80 0.07
N PHE A 152 -4.00 17.14 0.86
CA PHE A 152 -5.34 16.71 0.46
C PHE A 152 -6.35 16.93 1.59
N PRO A 153 -7.62 17.21 1.27
CA PRO A 153 -8.66 17.36 2.29
C PRO A 153 -9.01 16.00 2.88
N ILE A 154 -9.11 15.94 4.21
CA ILE A 154 -9.38 14.69 4.92
C ILE A 154 -10.87 14.36 4.82
N SER A 155 -11.18 13.21 4.23
CA SER A 155 -12.56 12.74 4.11
C SER A 155 -13.08 12.20 5.46
N PRO A 156 -14.41 12.15 5.67
CA PRO A 156 -14.98 11.65 6.92
C PRO A 156 -14.58 10.22 7.28
N VAL A 157 -14.40 9.34 6.29
CA VAL A 157 -13.94 7.95 6.53
C VAL A 157 -12.50 7.94 7.02
N ILE A 158 -11.62 8.66 6.32
CA ILE A 158 -10.20 8.76 6.67
C ILE A 158 -10.02 9.40 8.05
N GLY A 159 -10.73 10.50 8.35
CA GLY A 159 -10.64 11.16 9.66
C GLY A 159 -11.05 10.24 10.82
N ARG A 160 -12.05 9.36 10.62
CA ARG A 160 -12.43 8.35 11.63
C ARG A 160 -11.37 7.26 11.80
N GLN A 161 -10.84 6.73 10.71
CA GLN A 161 -9.77 5.71 10.75
C GLN A 161 -8.49 6.27 11.41
N TRP A 162 -8.18 7.54 11.15
CA TRP A 162 -7.06 8.24 11.74
C TRP A 162 -7.21 8.40 13.24
N ALA A 163 -8.41 8.81 13.69
CA ALA A 163 -8.72 8.89 15.11
C ALA A 163 -8.58 7.54 15.81
N PHE A 164 -9.01 6.45 15.16
CA PHE A 164 -8.83 5.08 15.67
C PHE A 164 -7.36 4.66 15.77
N SER A 165 -6.50 5.22 14.92
CA SER A 165 -5.07 4.88 14.86
C SER A 165 -4.18 5.82 15.69
N ALA A 166 -4.74 6.86 16.30
CA ALA A 166 -4.01 7.94 16.96
C ALA A 166 -3.08 7.44 18.08
N GLU A 167 -3.55 6.49 18.89
CA GLU A 167 -2.75 5.89 19.96
C GLU A 167 -1.49 5.22 19.39
N LYS A 168 -1.65 4.36 18.37
CA LYS A 168 -0.54 3.68 17.70
C LYS A 168 0.45 4.68 17.09
N MET A 169 -0.09 5.71 16.42
CA MET A 169 0.72 6.77 15.80
C MET A 169 1.48 7.60 16.83
N SER A 170 0.99 7.72 18.06
CA SER A 170 1.62 8.52 19.12
C SER A 170 2.85 7.87 19.77
N ARG A 171 3.08 6.57 19.50
CA ARG A 171 4.09 5.74 20.18
C ARG A 171 5.53 6.19 19.94
N LEU A 172 5.84 6.62 18.71
CA LEU A 172 7.17 7.09 18.33
C LEU A 172 7.17 8.61 18.14
N PRO A 173 8.21 9.34 18.57
CA PRO A 173 8.27 10.81 18.44
C PRO A 173 8.07 11.31 17.01
N ASP A 174 8.75 10.70 16.03
CA ASP A 174 8.63 11.10 14.62
C ASP A 174 7.26 10.79 14.04
N SER A 175 6.71 9.61 14.35
CA SER A 175 5.34 9.26 13.98
C SER A 175 4.32 10.24 14.57
N LYS A 176 4.45 10.60 15.84
CA LYS A 176 3.58 11.59 16.49
C LYS A 176 3.70 12.95 15.83
N ARG A 177 4.93 13.41 15.54
CA ARG A 177 5.20 14.70 14.89
C ARG A 177 4.56 14.81 13.52
N VAL A 178 4.63 13.74 12.72
CA VAL A 178 4.10 13.71 11.35
C VAL A 178 2.59 13.49 11.32
N TRP A 179 2.10 12.47 12.02
CA TRP A 179 0.71 12.01 11.88
C TRP A 179 -0.27 12.68 12.86
N LEU A 180 0.22 13.34 13.90
CA LEU A 180 -0.57 14.08 14.89
C LEU A 180 -0.11 15.54 14.97
N PRO A 181 -0.29 16.34 13.89
CA PRO A 181 0.13 17.73 13.87
C PRO A 181 -0.53 18.50 15.01
N ASN A 182 0.27 19.30 15.73
CA ASN A 182 -0.16 19.99 16.95
C ASN A 182 -0.68 19.04 18.05
N GLY A 183 -0.23 17.78 18.05
CA GLY A 183 -0.59 16.76 19.04
C GLY A 183 -1.96 16.13 18.86
N ASN A 184 -2.68 16.44 17.77
CA ASN A 184 -4.06 15.97 17.56
C ASN A 184 -4.20 15.29 16.20
N THR A 185 -5.22 14.44 16.08
CA THR A 185 -5.63 13.92 14.77
C THR A 185 -6.10 15.07 13.89
N PRO A 186 -5.68 15.13 12.62
CA PRO A 186 -6.17 16.13 11.69
C PRO A 186 -7.71 16.15 11.60
N ALA A 187 -8.30 17.33 11.52
CA ALA A 187 -9.76 17.48 11.46
C ALA A 187 -10.31 17.07 10.08
N ILE A 188 -11.51 16.49 10.04
CA ILE A 188 -12.24 16.23 8.79
C ILE A 188 -12.39 17.55 8.02
N GLY A 189 -12.08 17.53 6.72
CA GLY A 189 -12.09 18.68 5.83
C GLY A 189 -10.85 19.57 5.91
N SER A 190 -9.99 19.41 6.92
CA SER A 190 -8.69 20.09 6.97
C SER A 190 -7.73 19.48 5.95
N LEU A 191 -6.70 20.25 5.60
CA LEU A 191 -5.65 19.84 4.68
C LEU A 191 -4.52 19.15 5.46
N PHE A 192 -4.19 17.92 5.09
CA PHE A 192 -3.00 17.22 5.60
C PHE A 192 -1.88 17.24 4.55
N ARG A 193 -0.64 17.44 5.00
CA ARG A 193 0.58 17.46 4.18
C ARG A 193 1.68 16.66 4.86
N ASN A 194 2.52 16.02 4.06
CA ASN A 194 3.70 15.31 4.52
C ASN A 194 4.88 15.56 3.54
N PRO A 195 5.54 16.73 3.62
CA PRO A 195 6.63 17.08 2.71
C PRO A 195 7.87 16.18 2.87
N GLU A 196 8.08 15.59 4.04
CA GLU A 196 9.15 14.60 4.26
C GLU A 196 8.90 13.34 3.44
N PHE A 197 7.65 12.88 3.41
CA PHE A 197 7.29 11.74 2.56
C PHE A 197 7.35 12.09 1.08
N ALA A 198 6.97 13.31 0.69
CA ALA A 198 7.14 13.80 -0.67
C ALA A 198 8.61 13.79 -1.11
N TYR A 199 9.54 14.16 -0.21
CA TYR A 199 10.97 14.08 -0.45
C TYR A 199 11.42 12.63 -0.67
N THR A 200 11.03 11.69 0.20
CA THR A 200 11.33 10.26 0.03
C THR A 200 10.82 9.73 -1.31
N LEU A 201 9.57 10.02 -1.66
CA LEU A 201 8.98 9.63 -2.95
C LEU A 201 9.71 10.24 -4.14
N SER A 202 10.21 11.47 -4.01
CA SER A 202 11.01 12.13 -5.05
C SER A 202 12.37 11.46 -5.23
N GLN A 203 12.99 10.96 -4.15
CA GLN A 203 14.23 10.17 -4.28
C GLN A 203 13.96 8.87 -5.04
N ILE A 204 12.89 8.15 -4.69
CA ILE A 204 12.48 6.91 -5.37
C ILE A 204 12.14 7.17 -6.86
N ALA A 205 11.42 8.25 -7.15
CA ALA A 205 11.09 8.64 -8.53
C ALA A 205 12.34 8.90 -9.38
N ASN A 206 13.37 9.52 -8.81
CA ASN A 206 14.58 9.93 -9.54
C ASN A 206 15.66 8.84 -9.60
N GLN A 207 15.76 7.99 -8.58
CA GLN A 207 16.83 7.01 -8.42
C GLN A 207 16.35 5.57 -8.63
N GLY A 208 15.03 5.37 -8.79
CA GLY A 208 14.41 4.06 -8.89
C GLY A 208 14.16 3.42 -7.52
N TYR A 209 13.65 2.18 -7.57
CA TYR A 209 13.23 1.44 -6.38
C TYR A 209 14.38 1.13 -5.42
N ASP A 210 15.61 0.93 -5.92
CA ASP A 210 16.79 0.63 -5.11
C ASP A 210 17.13 1.73 -4.10
N ALA A 211 16.67 2.96 -4.32
CA ALA A 211 16.79 4.05 -3.35
C ALA A 211 16.19 3.69 -1.99
N PHE A 212 15.09 2.90 -1.98
CA PHE A 212 14.42 2.44 -0.77
C PHE A 212 15.11 1.22 -0.13
N TYR A 213 15.76 0.37 -0.92
CA TYR A 213 16.27 -0.94 -0.47
C TYR A 213 17.77 -0.98 -0.19
N THR A 214 18.57 -0.09 -0.80
CA THR A 214 20.04 -0.16 -0.72
C THR A 214 20.72 1.17 -0.43
N GLY A 215 19.98 2.28 -0.40
CA GLY A 215 20.52 3.63 -0.22
C GLY A 215 20.27 4.25 1.16
N ALA A 216 20.38 5.58 1.24
CA ALA A 216 20.19 6.33 2.48
C ALA A 216 18.80 6.14 3.13
N ILE A 217 17.76 5.85 2.34
CA ILE A 217 16.43 5.52 2.89
C ILE A 217 16.46 4.17 3.59
N ALA A 218 17.15 3.17 3.03
CA ALA A 218 17.31 1.85 3.64
C ALA A 218 18.02 1.95 4.99
N GLU A 219 19.10 2.74 5.05
CA GLU A 219 19.82 3.00 6.31
C GLU A 219 18.92 3.66 7.36
N GLN A 220 18.16 4.69 6.97
CA GLN A 220 17.23 5.37 7.89
C GLN A 220 16.13 4.43 8.39
N LEU A 221 15.59 3.57 7.51
CA LEU A 221 14.58 2.59 7.86
C LEU A 221 15.11 1.57 8.85
N VAL A 222 16.27 0.96 8.56
CA VAL A 222 16.94 -0.01 9.45
C VAL A 222 17.24 0.62 10.82
N ASN A 223 17.80 1.83 10.83
CA ASN A 223 18.09 2.54 12.08
C ASN A 223 16.82 2.79 12.90
N ALA A 224 15.73 3.23 12.28
CA ALA A 224 14.46 3.46 12.95
C ALA A 224 13.85 2.17 13.51
N VAL A 225 13.91 1.07 12.75
CA VAL A 225 13.40 -0.24 13.19
C VAL A 225 14.23 -0.79 14.35
N GLN A 226 15.55 -0.72 14.27
CA GLN A 226 16.45 -1.21 15.32
C GLN A 226 16.38 -0.36 16.60
N ALA A 227 16.24 0.96 16.47
CA ALA A 227 16.00 1.86 17.61
C ALA A 227 14.72 1.52 18.37
N ASP A 228 13.77 0.85 17.70
CA ASP A 228 12.51 0.36 18.26
C ASP A 228 12.52 -1.15 18.57
N GLY A 229 13.71 -1.73 18.74
CA GLY A 229 13.92 -3.12 19.15
C GLY A 229 13.74 -4.15 18.03
N GLY A 230 13.73 -3.72 16.78
CA GLY A 230 13.66 -4.60 15.61
C GLY A 230 15.00 -5.19 15.19
N LEU A 231 14.92 -6.17 14.28
CA LEU A 231 16.07 -6.96 13.82
C LEU A 231 16.33 -6.83 12.32
N LEU A 232 15.60 -5.95 11.64
CA LEU A 232 15.77 -5.69 10.22
C LEU A 232 17.17 -5.12 9.96
N THR A 233 17.81 -5.59 8.88
CA THR A 233 19.15 -5.18 8.45
C THR A 233 19.15 -4.68 7.01
N LEU A 234 20.27 -4.08 6.58
CA LEU A 234 20.45 -3.68 5.19
C LEU A 234 20.48 -4.90 4.26
N ASP A 235 21.06 -6.02 4.71
CA ASP A 235 21.11 -7.25 3.92
C ASP A 235 19.70 -7.85 3.72
N ASP A 236 18.82 -7.73 4.71
CA ASP A 236 17.40 -8.13 4.57
C ASP A 236 16.70 -7.32 3.48
N LEU A 237 16.91 -6.00 3.44
CA LEU A 237 16.31 -5.10 2.44
C LEU A 237 16.91 -5.33 1.05
N ALA A 238 18.24 -5.41 0.96
CA ALA A 238 18.96 -5.56 -0.29
C ALA A 238 18.73 -6.94 -0.94
N GLY A 239 18.55 -7.98 -0.13
CA GLY A 239 18.32 -9.35 -0.58
C GLY A 239 16.89 -9.64 -1.04
N TYR A 240 15.95 -8.71 -0.84
CA TYR A 240 14.54 -8.95 -1.13
C TYR A 240 14.14 -8.57 -2.57
N ALA A 241 13.39 -9.49 -3.19
CA ALA A 241 12.68 -9.28 -4.45
C ALA A 241 11.25 -9.82 -4.34
N ALA A 242 10.31 -9.18 -5.02
CA ALA A 242 8.97 -9.74 -5.20
C ALA A 242 8.99 -10.88 -6.22
N GLU A 243 8.02 -11.78 -6.14
CA GLU A 243 7.99 -13.00 -6.92
C GLU A 243 6.77 -13.07 -7.85
N TRP A 244 6.98 -13.59 -9.07
CA TRP A 244 5.88 -14.08 -9.89
C TRP A 244 5.45 -15.44 -9.34
N VAL A 245 4.17 -15.58 -9.05
CA VAL A 245 3.57 -16.83 -8.56
C VAL A 245 2.45 -17.28 -9.50
N GLU A 246 2.24 -18.59 -9.58
CA GLU A 246 1.13 -19.15 -10.35
C GLU A 246 -0.16 -19.02 -9.54
N PRO A 247 -1.20 -18.33 -10.05
CA PRO A 247 -2.49 -18.22 -9.36
C PRO A 247 -3.13 -19.59 -9.14
N ILE A 248 -3.79 -19.78 -8.01
CA ILE A 248 -4.63 -20.95 -7.74
C ILE A 248 -6.06 -20.68 -8.18
N SER A 249 -6.83 -21.73 -8.48
CA SER A 249 -8.20 -21.58 -8.93
C SER A 249 -9.12 -22.73 -8.55
N ALA A 250 -10.41 -22.45 -8.48
CA ALA A 250 -11.48 -23.43 -8.33
C ALA A 250 -12.70 -23.04 -9.18
N ASP A 251 -13.42 -24.03 -9.69
CA ASP A 251 -14.66 -23.80 -10.43
C ASP A 251 -15.83 -23.61 -9.46
N TYR A 252 -16.57 -22.53 -9.65
CA TYR A 252 -17.77 -22.17 -8.91
C TYR A 252 -18.98 -22.16 -9.83
N ARG A 253 -20.00 -22.97 -9.51
CA ARG A 253 -21.29 -22.95 -10.20
C ARG A 253 -22.29 -22.08 -9.45
N ASN A 254 -22.74 -21.00 -10.07
CA ASN A 254 -23.71 -20.11 -9.46
C ASN A 254 -25.13 -20.73 -9.41
N GLY A 255 -26.06 -20.05 -8.73
CA GLY A 255 -27.45 -20.49 -8.61
C GLY A 255 -28.25 -20.52 -9.92
N ARG A 256 -27.68 -20.05 -11.03
CA ARG A 256 -28.28 -20.08 -12.39
C ARG A 256 -27.71 -21.19 -13.26
N GLY A 257 -26.78 -22.00 -12.73
CA GLY A 257 -26.13 -23.09 -13.46
C GLY A 257 -24.91 -22.66 -14.29
N GLU A 258 -24.51 -21.39 -14.24
CA GLU A 258 -23.32 -20.89 -14.92
C GLU A 258 -22.07 -21.25 -14.11
N THR A 259 -21.01 -21.70 -14.78
CA THR A 259 -19.74 -22.04 -14.14
C THR A 259 -18.72 -20.93 -14.39
N TYR A 260 -18.04 -20.51 -13.33
CA TYR A 260 -16.99 -19.52 -13.32
C TYR A 260 -15.73 -20.13 -12.71
N THR A 261 -14.56 -19.73 -13.20
CA THR A 261 -13.30 -20.06 -12.52
C THR A 261 -12.92 -18.90 -11.62
N MET A 262 -12.87 -19.16 -10.31
CA MET A 262 -12.39 -18.21 -9.30
C MET A 262 -10.87 -18.34 -9.20
N HIS A 263 -10.17 -17.22 -9.15
CA HIS A 263 -8.71 -17.16 -9.06
C HIS A 263 -8.28 -16.42 -7.81
N GLU A 264 -7.25 -16.94 -7.15
CA GLU A 264 -6.65 -16.35 -5.96
C GLU A 264 -5.13 -16.44 -6.02
N ILE A 265 -4.45 -15.59 -5.26
CA ILE A 265 -3.01 -15.72 -5.01
C ILE A 265 -2.79 -17.00 -4.15
N PRO A 266 -1.78 -17.83 -4.46
CA PRO A 266 -1.46 -19.01 -3.65
C PRO A 266 -1.04 -18.63 -2.22
N PRO A 267 -0.89 -19.63 -1.33
CA PRO A 267 -0.07 -19.44 -0.13
C PRO A 267 1.26 -18.76 -0.47
N ASN A 268 1.75 -17.82 0.33
CA ASN A 268 1.43 -17.52 1.73
C ASN A 268 0.20 -16.61 1.98
N GLY A 269 -0.54 -16.19 0.95
CA GLY A 269 -1.81 -15.48 1.14
C GLY A 269 -2.93 -16.38 1.68
N GLN A 270 -4.00 -15.76 2.18
CA GLN A 270 -5.19 -16.48 2.68
C GLN A 270 -6.29 -16.69 1.62
N GLY A 271 -6.01 -16.40 0.34
CA GLY A 271 -6.98 -16.51 -0.74
C GLY A 271 -7.56 -17.93 -0.89
N LEU A 272 -6.80 -18.96 -0.53
CA LEU A 272 -7.27 -20.34 -0.47
C LEU A 272 -8.52 -20.53 0.39
N THR A 273 -8.77 -19.70 1.40
CA THR A 273 -9.99 -19.77 2.23
C THR A 273 -11.26 -19.39 1.47
N ALA A 274 -11.14 -18.61 0.39
CA ALA A 274 -12.27 -18.20 -0.44
C ALA A 274 -12.63 -19.20 -1.54
N LEU A 275 -11.66 -20.03 -1.97
CA LEU A 275 -11.85 -21.11 -2.95
C LEU A 275 -12.47 -22.36 -2.30
#